data_AF-A0A977Q297-F1
#
_entry.id   AF-A0A977Q297-F1
#
_cell.length_a   1.000
_cell.length_b   1.000
_cell.length_c   1.000
_cell.angle_alpha   90.00
_cell.angle_beta   90.00
_cell.angle_gamma   90.00
#
_symmetry.space_group_name_H-M   'P 1'
#
loop_
_entity.id
_entity.type
_entity.pdbx_description
1 polymer ?
#
loop_
_entity_poly.entity_id
_entity_poly.type
_entity_poly.pdbx_seq_one_letter_code
_entity_poly.pdbx_strand_id
1 'polypeptide(L)'
;MHNKINPSISTEAIISNIWEVRNIYLTKLMNEDMLLAYLEENFNTIAISPVKLEFIKRDLKELRDNSLDLVHYASIIRDTKILGSSSFTPEHPLLEIELHTIFKKYGLAKPV
;
A
#
# COMPACT_ATOMS: atom_id res chain seq x y z
N MET A 1 2.01 -32.28 -4.08
CA MET A 1 1.47 -31.81 -2.78
C MET A 1 0.20 -31.03 -3.05
N HIS A 2 -0.96 -31.55 -2.64
CA HIS A 2 -2.23 -30.84 -2.77
C HIS A 2 -2.40 -29.90 -1.58
N ASN A 3 -2.09 -28.62 -1.75
CA ASN A 3 -2.42 -27.63 -0.74
C ASN A 3 -3.95 -27.48 -0.70
N LYS A 4 -4.56 -27.97 0.38
CA LYS A 4 -6.01 -27.85 0.60
C LYS A 4 -6.33 -26.37 0.83
N ILE A 5 -7.26 -25.83 0.04
CA ILE A 5 -7.85 -24.51 0.26
C ILE A 5 -8.44 -24.49 1.66
N ASN A 6 -8.15 -23.46 2.46
CA ASN A 6 -8.81 -23.30 3.76
C ASN A 6 -10.23 -22.76 3.53
N PRO A 7 -11.29 -23.57 3.70
CA PRO A 7 -12.65 -23.14 3.38
C PRO A 7 -13.23 -22.15 4.40
N SER A 8 -12.55 -21.92 5.54
CA SER A 8 -13.04 -21.03 6.58
C SER A 8 -12.81 -19.55 6.28
N ILE A 9 -11.89 -19.21 5.36
CA ILE A 9 -11.58 -17.83 5.00
C ILE A 9 -12.20 -17.52 3.63
N SER A 10 -13.18 -16.62 3.61
CA SER A 10 -13.79 -16.17 2.35
C SER A 10 -12.83 -15.24 1.59
N THR A 11 -12.91 -15.27 0.26
CA THR A 11 -12.08 -14.39 -0.57
C THR A 11 -12.43 -12.93 -0.32
N GLU A 12 -13.71 -12.66 -0.08
CA GLU A 12 -14.27 -11.36 0.26
C GLU A 12 -13.68 -10.82 1.57
N ALA A 13 -13.51 -11.68 2.59
CA ALA A 13 -12.87 -11.29 3.84
C ALA A 13 -11.39 -10.91 3.64
N ILE A 14 -10.67 -11.63 2.79
CA ILE A 14 -9.27 -11.33 2.46
C ILE A 14 -9.17 -9.98 1.74
N ILE A 15 -10.00 -9.78 0.70
CA ILE A 15 -10.05 -8.53 -0.06
C ILE A 15 -10.39 -7.35 0.88
N SER A 16 -11.39 -7.53 1.76
CA SER A 16 -11.78 -6.51 2.74
C SER A 16 -10.63 -6.18 3.69
N ASN A 17 -9.90 -7.18 4.17
CA ASN A 17 -8.76 -6.97 5.06
C ASN A 17 -7.63 -6.20 4.37
N ILE A 18 -7.26 -6.58 3.13
CA ILE A 18 -6.25 -5.86 2.35
C ILE A 18 -6.68 -4.40 2.16
N TRP A 19 -7.94 -4.17 1.79
CA TRP A 19 -8.48 -2.83 1.54
C TRP A 19 -8.42 -1.98 2.80
N GLU A 20 -8.81 -2.53 3.94
CA GLU A 20 -8.79 -1.85 5.23
C GLU A 20 -7.37 -1.46 5.65
N VAL A 21 -6.42 -2.41 5.62
CA VAL A 21 -5.02 -2.16 5.97
C VAL A 21 -4.40 -1.10 5.06
N ARG A 22 -4.60 -1.23 3.74
CA ARG A 22 -4.13 -0.25 2.74
C ARG A 22 -4.67 1.14 3.06
N ASN A 23 -5.97 1.26 3.29
CA ASN A 23 -6.63 2.54 3.46
C ASN A 23 -6.31 3.21 4.80
N ILE A 24 -6.16 2.43 5.87
CA ILE A 24 -5.66 2.92 7.16
C ILE A 24 -4.26 3.49 6.99
N TYR A 25 -3.37 2.77 6.29
CA TYR A 25 -2.01 3.23 6.07
C TYR A 25 -1.94 4.50 5.22
N LEU A 26 -2.66 4.54 4.09
CA LEU A 26 -2.74 5.74 3.24
C LEU A 26 -3.30 6.94 4.01
N THR A 27 -4.26 6.71 4.93
CA THR A 27 -4.79 7.77 5.78
C THR A 27 -3.75 8.31 6.75
N LYS A 28 -2.94 7.44 7.36
CA LYS A 28 -1.80 7.87 8.18
C LYS A 28 -0.78 8.67 7.36
N LEU A 29 -0.51 8.22 6.14
CA LEU A 29 0.47 8.86 5.24
C LEU A 29 0.00 10.21 4.67
N MET A 30 -1.28 10.57 4.83
CA MET A 30 -1.76 11.93 4.52
C MET A 30 -1.45 12.95 5.62
N ASN A 31 -1.06 12.50 6.83
CA ASN A 31 -0.49 13.37 7.85
C ASN A 31 0.90 13.82 7.40
N GLU A 32 1.19 15.11 7.54
CA GLU A 32 2.43 15.73 7.06
C GLU A 32 3.68 15.16 7.73
N ASP A 33 3.69 15.03 9.06
CA ASP A 33 4.83 14.49 9.80
C ASP A 33 5.12 13.03 9.39
N MET A 34 4.06 12.23 9.24
CA MET A 34 4.17 10.83 8.79
C MET A 34 4.66 10.72 7.36
N LEU A 35 4.19 11.60 6.47
CA LEU A 35 4.62 11.63 5.08
C LEU A 35 6.10 12.01 4.97
N LEU A 36 6.52 13.06 5.68
CA LEU A 36 7.91 13.49 5.69
C LEU A 36 8.83 12.40 6.24
N ALA A 37 8.46 11.75 7.35
CA ALA A 37 9.22 10.63 7.91
C ALA A 37 9.36 9.47 6.91
N TYR A 38 8.26 9.11 6.22
CA TYR A 38 8.29 8.08 5.19
C TYR A 38 9.18 8.44 4.00
N LEU A 39 9.12 9.70 3.55
CA LEU A 39 9.94 10.21 2.44
C LEU A 39 11.43 10.28 2.81
N GLU A 40 11.75 10.62 4.04
CA GLU A 40 13.11 10.60 4.55
C GLU A 40 13.66 9.17 4.56
N GLU A 41 12.93 8.23 5.16
CA GLU A 41 13.33 6.81 5.28
C GLU A 41 13.46 6.12 3.92
N ASN A 42 12.53 6.36 2.99
CA ASN A 42 12.45 5.60 1.73
C ASN A 42 13.05 6.32 0.53
N PHE A 43 13.20 7.65 0.56
CA PHE A 43 13.64 8.45 -0.59
C PHE A 43 14.75 9.44 -0.26
N ASN A 44 15.29 9.42 0.96
CA ASN A 44 16.30 10.38 1.44
C ASN A 44 15.87 11.84 1.19
N THR A 45 14.56 12.12 1.30
CA THR A 45 13.98 13.44 1.03
C THR A 45 13.51 14.06 2.35
N ILE A 46 14.31 15.00 2.86
CA ILE A 46 14.11 15.65 4.16
C ILE A 46 13.12 16.82 4.05
N ALA A 47 12.96 17.39 2.86
CA ALA A 47 12.09 18.55 2.64
C ALA A 47 11.39 18.48 1.29
N ILE A 48 10.13 18.91 1.29
CA ILE A 48 9.28 19.03 0.11
C ILE A 48 8.53 20.36 0.17
N SER A 49 8.32 21.00 -0.98
CA SER A 49 7.57 22.25 -0.99
C SER A 49 6.11 22.02 -0.57
N PRO A 50 5.45 22.97 0.13
CA PRO A 50 4.06 22.82 0.56
C PRO A 50 3.12 22.50 -0.61
N VAL A 51 3.36 23.09 -1.78
CA VAL A 51 2.59 22.82 -3.00
C VAL A 51 2.72 21.36 -3.43
N LYS A 52 3.95 20.81 -3.45
CA LYS A 52 4.18 19.42 -3.86
C LYS A 52 3.60 18.44 -2.81
N LEU A 53 3.68 18.79 -1.53
CA LEU A 53 3.08 18.04 -0.43
C LEU A 53 1.56 17.90 -0.61
N GLU A 54 0.85 18.99 -0.90
CA GLU A 54 -0.61 18.95 -1.12
C GLU A 54 -1.00 18.13 -2.36
N PHE A 55 -0.19 18.18 -3.43
CA PHE A 55 -0.42 17.30 -4.58
C PHE A 55 -0.23 15.83 -4.24
N ILE A 56 0.81 15.48 -3.48
CA ILE A 56 1.02 14.11 -3.02
C ILE A 56 -0.15 13.63 -2.15
N LYS A 57 -0.59 14.45 -1.18
CA LYS A 57 -1.76 14.12 -0.33
C LYS A 57 -3.01 13.87 -1.18
N ARG A 58 -3.23 14.63 -2.24
CA ARG A 58 -4.34 14.41 -3.18
C ARG A 58 -4.21 13.06 -3.89
N ASP A 59 -3.05 12.73 -4.46
CA ASP A 59 -2.83 11.45 -5.15
C ASP A 59 -2.93 10.25 -4.18
N LEU A 60 -2.49 10.39 -2.93
CA LEU A 60 -2.69 9.37 -1.88
C LEU A 60 -4.16 9.18 -1.53
N LYS A 61 -4.93 10.27 -1.48
CA LYS A 61 -6.38 10.22 -1.28
C LYS A 61 -7.08 9.51 -2.44
N GLU A 62 -6.70 9.82 -3.68
CA GLU A 62 -7.22 9.14 -4.87
C GLU A 62 -6.93 7.63 -4.83
N LEU A 63 -5.70 7.23 -4.47
CA LEU A 63 -5.36 5.81 -4.31
C LEU A 63 -6.18 5.11 -3.22
N ARG A 64 -6.42 5.79 -2.09
CA ARG A 64 -7.24 5.27 -1.00
C ARG A 64 -8.69 5.03 -1.44
N ASP A 65 -9.25 5.98 -2.17
CA ASP A 65 -10.65 5.98 -2.60
C ASP A 65 -10.90 5.01 -3.78
N ASN A 66 -9.84 4.61 -4.51
CA ASN A 66 -9.90 3.60 -5.57
C ASN A 66 -10.13 2.18 -5.04
N SER A 67 -10.78 1.33 -5.83
CA SER A 67 -10.87 -0.11 -5.54
C SER A 67 -9.49 -0.76 -5.55
N LEU A 68 -9.35 -1.91 -4.88
CA LEU A 68 -8.13 -2.72 -5.00
C LEU A 68 -7.99 -3.24 -6.43
N ASP A 69 -6.77 -3.19 -6.96
CA ASP A 69 -6.42 -3.94 -8.17
C ASP A 69 -6.29 -5.43 -7.82
N LEU A 70 -7.35 -6.19 -8.04
CA LEU A 70 -7.38 -7.62 -7.72
C LEU A 70 -6.35 -8.44 -8.52
N VAL A 71 -5.85 -7.93 -9.64
CA VAL A 71 -4.77 -8.58 -10.41
C VAL A 71 -3.44 -8.41 -9.68
N HIS A 72 -3.13 -7.19 -9.23
CA HIS A 72 -1.93 -6.89 -8.42
C HIS A 72 -1.91 -7.66 -7.10
N TYR A 73 -3.06 -7.77 -6.44
CA TYR A 73 -3.20 -8.48 -5.17
C TYR A 73 -3.49 -9.99 -5.29
N ALA A 74 -3.56 -10.54 -6.51
CA ALA A 74 -3.97 -11.93 -6.74
C ALA A 74 -3.10 -12.95 -5.98
N SER A 75 -1.78 -12.72 -5.92
CA SER A 75 -0.84 -13.63 -5.25
C SER A 75 -1.12 -13.71 -3.75
N ILE A 76 -1.20 -12.55 -3.06
CA ILE A 76 -1.42 -12.53 -1.62
C ILE A 76 -2.82 -13.07 -1.28
N ILE A 77 -3.84 -12.75 -2.09
CA ILE A 77 -5.19 -13.30 -1.90
C ILE A 77 -5.16 -14.84 -1.97
N ARG A 78 -4.45 -15.39 -2.95
CA ARG A 78 -4.28 -16.84 -3.10
C ARG A 78 -3.51 -17.43 -1.92
N ASP A 79 -2.40 -16.82 -1.53
CA ASP A 79 -1.53 -17.34 -0.47
C ASP A 79 -2.24 -17.32 0.88
N THR A 80 -2.95 -16.24 1.22
CA THR A 80 -3.79 -16.17 2.43
C THR A 80 -4.85 -17.27 2.42
N LYS A 81 -5.48 -17.53 1.27
CA LYS A 81 -6.52 -18.56 1.15
C LYS A 81 -5.99 -19.99 1.23
N ILE A 82 -4.76 -20.23 0.77
CA ILE A 82 -4.13 -21.55 0.76
C ILE A 82 -3.41 -21.85 2.07
N LEU A 83 -2.65 -20.89 2.59
CA LEU A 83 -1.76 -21.06 3.74
C LEU A 83 -2.45 -20.69 5.05
N GLY A 84 -3.51 -19.89 5.01
CA GLY A 84 -4.25 -19.43 6.20
C GLY A 84 -3.46 -18.49 7.11
N SER A 85 -2.24 -18.09 6.72
CA SER A 85 -1.31 -17.33 7.57
C SER A 85 -0.66 -16.12 6.88
N SER A 86 -0.83 -15.96 5.56
CA SER A 86 -0.29 -14.79 4.86
C SER A 86 -1.12 -13.56 5.24
N SER A 87 -0.56 -12.69 6.08
CA SER A 87 -1.16 -11.42 6.46
C SER A 87 -0.66 -10.29 5.57
N PHE A 88 -1.57 -9.51 5.01
CA PHE A 88 -1.19 -8.25 4.36
C PHE A 88 -0.89 -7.20 5.44
N THR A 89 0.28 -6.57 5.38
CA THR A 89 0.72 -5.52 6.30
C THR A 89 1.08 -4.25 5.54
N PRO A 90 1.19 -3.09 6.21
CA PRO A 90 1.60 -1.85 5.55
C PRO A 90 2.96 -1.90 4.84
N GLU A 91 3.86 -2.76 5.32
CA GLU A 91 5.21 -2.97 4.77
C GLU A 91 5.20 -3.96 3.58
N HIS A 92 4.02 -4.41 3.14
CA HIS A 92 3.93 -5.38 2.07
C HIS A 92 4.40 -4.77 0.74
N PRO A 93 5.27 -5.45 -0.04
CA PRO A 93 5.87 -4.89 -1.26
C PRO A 93 4.85 -4.39 -2.30
N LEU A 94 3.67 -5.00 -2.35
CA LEU A 94 2.59 -4.57 -3.26
C LEU A 94 2.13 -3.13 -2.98
N LEU A 95 2.00 -2.73 -1.72
CA LEU A 95 1.64 -1.36 -1.36
C LEU A 95 2.80 -0.40 -1.62
N GLU A 96 4.03 -0.84 -1.36
CA GLU A 96 5.24 -0.08 -1.67
C GLU A 96 5.33 0.27 -3.18
N ILE A 97 4.96 -0.65 -4.06
CA ILE A 97 4.93 -0.41 -5.52
C ILE A 97 3.89 0.66 -5.89
N GLU A 98 2.69 0.63 -5.30
CA GLU A 98 1.66 1.65 -5.53
C GLU A 98 2.15 3.03 -5.07
N LEU A 99 2.76 3.09 -3.87
CA LEU A 99 3.33 4.30 -3.30
C LEU A 99 4.49 4.85 -4.15
N HIS A 100 5.42 4.00 -4.56
CA HIS A 100 6.51 4.36 -5.47
C HIS A 100 5.98 4.96 -6.77
N THR A 101 4.90 4.40 -7.31
CA THR A 101 4.29 4.91 -8.54
C THR A 101 3.77 6.33 -8.36
N ILE A 102 3.18 6.66 -7.19
CA ILE A 102 2.79 8.03 -6.85
C ILE A 102 4.02 8.91 -6.70
N PHE A 103 4.97 8.54 -5.84
CA PHE A 103 6.11 9.38 -5.50
C PHE A 103 7.04 9.66 -6.68
N LYS A 104 7.18 8.69 -7.60
CA LYS A 104 7.95 8.87 -8.85
C LYS A 104 7.42 10.01 -9.71
N LYS A 105 6.10 10.26 -9.74
CA LYS A 105 5.51 11.40 -10.49
C LYS A 105 6.05 12.74 -10.02
N TYR A 106 6.52 12.81 -8.77
CA TYR A 106 7.01 14.03 -8.14
C TYR A 106 8.53 14.13 -8.10
N GLY A 107 9.23 13.24 -8.82
CA GLY A 107 10.69 13.20 -8.87
C GLY A 107 11.34 12.58 -7.63
N LEU A 108 10.57 11.83 -6.84
CA LEU A 108 11.07 11.07 -5.69
C LEU A 108 11.42 9.67 -6.19
N ALA A 109 12.72 9.38 -6.29
CA ALA A 109 13.23 8.07 -6.68
C ALA A 109 14.05 7.49 -5.54
N LYS A 110 13.92 6.18 -5.30
CA LYS A 110 14.76 5.50 -4.32
C LYS A 110 16.24 5.69 -4.69
N PRO A 111 17.11 6.05 -3.73
CA PRO A 111 18.54 6.03 -3.98
C PRO A 111 18.97 4.61 -4.38
N VAL A 112 19.82 4.52 -5.40
CA VAL A 112 20.44 3.26 -5.88
C VAL A 112 21.54 2.83 -4.92
#